data_AF-B1CBP2-F1
#
_entry.id   AF-B1CBP2-F1
#
_cell.length_a   1.000
_cell.length_b   1.000
_cell.length_c   1.000
_cell.angle_alpha   90.00
_cell.angle_beta   90.00
_cell.angle_gamma   90.00
#
_symmetry.space_group_name_H-M   'P 1'
#
loop_
_entity.id
_entity.type
_entity.pdbx_description
1 polymer ?
#
loop_
_entity_poly.entity_id
_entity_poly.type
_entity_poly.pdbx_seq_one_letter_code
_entity_poly.pdbx_strand_id
1 'polypeptide(L)'
;MKNHLKKGISLAVTLMMVVSLLPAYVFADDVKDCGEGNHVWNKEYTVDQKAACTADGEESIHCSVCDKVDEDSKKTIPATGHNFEQKVIKEATCTENGEEGLVCTNEGCDVVLNKTTISATGHKYGDPVVVEPTCTEAGTSTKTCTVCGNKDVTTTPALDHDWESEKNS
;
A
#
# COMPACT_ATOMS: atom_id res chain seq x y z
N MET A 1 -23.83 40.38 -35.07
CA MET A 1 -22.47 40.46 -35.64
C MET A 1 -21.61 39.51 -34.81
N LYS A 2 -21.52 38.24 -35.21
CA LYS A 2 -20.40 37.62 -35.93
C LYS A 2 -19.06 37.69 -35.16
N ASN A 3 -18.54 36.48 -34.89
CA ASN A 3 -17.15 36.06 -34.66
C ASN A 3 -16.71 36.01 -33.19
N HIS A 4 -16.59 34.85 -32.54
CA HIS A 4 -15.68 33.69 -32.77
C HIS A 4 -14.20 34.04 -32.87
N LEU A 5 -13.41 33.51 -31.92
CA LEU A 5 -11.99 33.05 -31.97
C LEU A 5 -11.40 33.23 -30.54
N LYS A 6 -10.72 32.30 -29.85
CA LYS A 6 -10.08 31.00 -30.17
C LYS A 6 -10.03 30.16 -28.88
N LYS A 7 -10.60 28.95 -28.88
CA LYS A 7 -9.92 27.65 -28.71
C LYS A 7 -8.47 27.72 -28.21
N GLY A 8 -8.23 27.17 -27.02
CA GLY A 8 -6.91 26.90 -26.46
C GLY A 8 -6.80 25.47 -25.94
N ILE A 9 -6.16 24.63 -26.76
CA ILE A 9 -5.30 23.49 -26.38
C ILE A 9 -5.99 22.30 -25.71
N SER A 10 -6.60 21.47 -26.56
CA SER A 10 -6.75 20.04 -26.29
C SER A 10 -5.36 19.39 -26.37
N LEU A 11 -4.85 18.92 -25.24
CA LEU A 11 -3.60 18.16 -25.16
C LEU A 11 -3.89 16.74 -25.69
N ALA A 12 -3.80 16.59 -27.02
CA ALA A 12 -3.78 15.29 -27.66
C ALA A 12 -2.51 14.55 -27.23
N VAL A 13 -2.65 13.69 -26.22
CA VAL A 13 -1.67 12.65 -25.91
C VAL A 13 -1.68 11.68 -27.09
N THR A 14 -0.84 11.94 -28.08
CA THR A 14 -0.53 10.99 -29.14
C THR A 14 0.24 9.83 -28.51
N LEU A 15 -0.52 8.86 -27.99
CA LEU A 15 -0.03 7.52 -27.69
C LEU A 15 0.47 6.93 -29.00
N MET A 16 1.79 7.02 -29.23
CA MET A 16 2.46 6.29 -30.29
C MET A 16 2.22 4.80 -30.02
N MET A 17 1.22 4.23 -30.69
CA MET A 17 1.11 2.80 -30.87
C MET A 17 2.34 2.37 -31.66
N VAL A 18 3.39 2.00 -30.93
CA VAL A 18 4.45 1.16 -31.47
C VAL A 18 3.78 -0.18 -31.71
N VAL A 19 3.16 -0.33 -32.88
CA VAL A 19 2.79 -1.63 -33.43
C VAL A 19 4.11 -2.29 -33.77
N SER A 20 4.77 -2.81 -32.74
CA SER A 20 5.88 -3.73 -32.88
C SER A 20 5.31 -4.96 -33.56
N LEU A 21 5.47 -5.01 -34.88
CA LEU A 21 5.36 -6.20 -35.71
C LEU A 21 6.45 -7.18 -35.23
N LEU A 22 6.27 -7.73 -34.04
CA LEU A 22 6.92 -8.96 -33.67
C LEU A 22 6.29 -10.02 -34.58
N PRO A 23 7.10 -10.74 -35.37
CA PRO A 23 6.57 -11.83 -36.18
C PRO A 23 5.79 -12.75 -35.26
N ALA A 24 4.60 -13.18 -35.70
CA ALA A 24 3.85 -14.25 -35.06
C ALA A 24 4.75 -15.49 -35.05
N TYR A 25 5.57 -15.62 -34.03
CA TYR A 25 6.39 -16.78 -33.79
C TYR A 25 5.42 -17.81 -33.24
N VAL A 26 4.81 -18.53 -34.16
CA VAL A 26 4.06 -19.75 -33.88
C VAL A 26 5.10 -20.72 -33.32
N PHE A 27 5.22 -20.79 -31.99
CA PHE A 27 5.80 -21.97 -31.36
C PHE A 27 4.81 -23.08 -31.69
N ALA A 28 5.11 -23.86 -32.73
CA ALA A 28 4.58 -25.21 -32.80
C ALA A 28 5.24 -25.92 -31.62
N ASP A 29 4.54 -25.96 -30.49
CA ASP A 29 4.95 -26.78 -29.36
C ASP A 29 5.18 -28.19 -29.90
N ASP A 30 6.31 -28.80 -29.55
CA ASP A 30 6.58 -30.22 -29.78
C ASP A 30 5.59 -31.04 -28.93
N VAL A 31 4.30 -31.00 -29.31
CA VAL A 31 3.27 -31.85 -28.74
C VAL A 31 3.68 -33.26 -29.10
N LYS A 32 4.23 -34.00 -28.12
CA LYS A 32 4.47 -35.43 -28.26
C LYS A 32 3.19 -36.05 -28.79
N ASP A 33 3.25 -36.58 -30.00
CA ASP A 33 2.08 -37.18 -30.62
C ASP A 33 1.79 -38.51 -29.92
N CYS A 34 0.59 -38.63 -29.37
CA CYS A 34 0.08 -39.86 -28.78
C CYS A 34 -0.36 -40.88 -29.85
N GLY A 35 -0.26 -40.55 -31.14
CA GLY A 35 -0.73 -41.39 -32.25
C GLY A 35 -2.25 -41.43 -32.35
N GLU A 36 -2.80 -42.37 -33.15
CA GLU A 36 -4.23 -42.52 -33.49
C GLU A 36 -5.16 -42.72 -32.27
N GLY A 37 -5.39 -41.66 -31.49
CA GLY A 37 -6.49 -41.51 -30.53
C GLY A 37 -6.39 -42.31 -29.22
N ASN A 38 -5.30 -43.03 -28.94
CA ASN A 38 -5.20 -43.85 -27.73
C ASN A 38 -4.34 -43.19 -26.65
N HIS A 39 -4.93 -42.24 -25.92
CA HIS A 39 -4.28 -41.59 -24.78
C HIS A 39 -4.04 -42.57 -23.63
N VAL A 40 -2.87 -42.48 -22.99
CA VAL A 40 -2.53 -43.23 -21.77
C VAL A 40 -2.71 -42.32 -20.56
N TRP A 41 -3.94 -42.31 -20.04
CA TRP A 41 -4.35 -41.46 -18.93
C TRP A 41 -3.69 -41.85 -17.60
N ASN A 42 -3.24 -40.85 -16.85
CA ASN A 42 -2.77 -41.03 -15.49
C ASN A 42 -3.94 -41.47 -14.57
N LYS A 43 -3.60 -42.06 -13.42
CA LYS A 43 -4.60 -42.43 -12.40
C LYS A 43 -4.81 -41.34 -11.36
N GLU A 44 -3.81 -40.48 -11.19
CA GLU A 44 -3.83 -39.39 -10.23
C GLU A 44 -4.14 -38.07 -10.93
N TYR A 45 -4.82 -37.20 -10.19
CA TYR A 45 -5.15 -35.86 -10.63
C TYR A 45 -3.94 -34.95 -10.46
N THR A 46 -3.82 -33.99 -11.37
CA THR A 46 -2.87 -32.87 -11.27
C THR A 46 -3.65 -31.57 -11.13
N VAL A 47 -3.10 -30.64 -10.34
CA VAL A 47 -3.71 -29.31 -10.16
C VAL A 47 -3.29 -28.43 -11.33
N ASP A 48 -4.25 -28.08 -12.17
CA ASP A 48 -4.04 -27.28 -13.38
C ASP A 48 -4.10 -25.80 -13.05
N GLN A 49 -5.01 -25.45 -12.15
CA GLN A 49 -5.13 -24.12 -11.56
C GLN A 49 -5.31 -24.26 -10.06
N LYS A 50 -4.40 -23.67 -9.29
CA LYS A 50 -4.55 -23.62 -7.83
C LYS A 50 -5.75 -22.74 -7.47
N ALA A 51 -6.57 -23.20 -6.53
CA ALA A 51 -7.64 -22.38 -5.95
C ALA A 51 -7.09 -21.14 -5.23
N ALA A 52 -7.78 -20.02 -5.38
CA ALA A 52 -7.50 -18.77 -4.68
C ALA A 52 -8.56 -18.50 -3.60
N CYS A 53 -8.46 -17.36 -2.91
CA CYS A 53 -9.40 -16.98 -1.85
C CYS A 53 -10.85 -16.88 -2.35
N THR A 54 -11.04 -16.41 -3.59
CA THR A 54 -12.38 -16.13 -4.17
C THR A 54 -12.62 -16.81 -5.51
N ALA A 55 -11.60 -17.43 -6.09
CA ALA A 55 -11.69 -18.12 -7.36
C ALA A 55 -11.41 -19.60 -7.14
N ASP A 56 -12.28 -20.44 -7.69
CA ASP A 56 -12.06 -21.88 -7.71
C ASP A 56 -10.80 -22.21 -8.53
N GLY A 57 -10.17 -23.31 -8.15
CA GLY A 57 -9.14 -23.96 -8.93
C GLY A 57 -9.72 -25.10 -9.78
N GLU A 58 -8.84 -25.78 -10.48
CA GLU A 58 -9.17 -26.93 -11.32
C GLU A 58 -8.08 -27.98 -11.19
N GLU A 59 -8.50 -29.25 -11.13
CA GLU A 59 -7.63 -30.40 -11.32
C GLU A 59 -8.21 -31.36 -12.36
N SER A 60 -7.34 -32.04 -13.07
CA SER A 60 -7.75 -33.03 -14.08
C SER A 60 -6.72 -34.15 -14.21
N ILE A 61 -7.05 -35.17 -15.02
CA ILE A 61 -6.15 -36.25 -15.38
C ILE A 61 -5.48 -35.91 -16.70
N HIS A 62 -4.16 -36.00 -16.72
CA HIS A 62 -3.35 -35.76 -17.91
C HIS A 62 -2.87 -37.05 -18.55
N CYS A 63 -2.67 -37.04 -19.86
CA CYS A 63 -2.01 -38.13 -20.57
C CYS A 63 -0.53 -38.17 -20.19
N SER A 64 -0.06 -39.31 -19.70
CA SER A 64 1.34 -39.53 -19.29
C SER A 64 2.39 -39.29 -20.39
N VAL A 65 1.98 -39.29 -21.66
CA VAL A 65 2.88 -39.16 -22.82
C VAL A 65 2.89 -37.75 -23.40
N CYS A 66 1.69 -37.15 -23.57
CA CYS A 66 1.49 -35.91 -24.32
C CYS A 66 0.85 -34.78 -23.52
N ASP A 67 0.58 -35.00 -22.24
CA ASP A 67 0.07 -34.00 -21.28
C ASP A 67 -1.30 -33.38 -21.64
N LYS A 68 -1.98 -33.94 -22.64
CA LYS A 68 -3.36 -33.58 -22.94
C LYS A 68 -4.24 -33.87 -21.73
N VAL A 69 -5.22 -33.02 -21.49
CA VAL A 69 -6.24 -33.18 -20.44
C VAL A 69 -7.33 -34.14 -20.90
N ASP A 70 -7.76 -35.03 -20.02
CA ASP A 70 -9.03 -35.77 -20.16
C ASP A 70 -10.18 -34.84 -19.75
N GLU A 71 -10.94 -34.36 -20.73
CA GLU A 71 -12.02 -33.37 -20.51
C GLU A 71 -13.12 -33.88 -19.58
N ASP A 72 -13.39 -35.18 -19.56
CA ASP A 72 -14.41 -35.78 -18.68
C ASP A 72 -13.90 -35.94 -17.23
N SER A 73 -12.60 -35.75 -17.02
CA SER A 73 -11.98 -35.86 -15.69
C SER A 73 -11.96 -34.55 -14.93
N LYS A 74 -12.24 -33.39 -15.55
CA LYS A 74 -12.09 -32.08 -14.89
C LYS A 74 -12.92 -31.96 -13.62
N LYS A 75 -12.28 -31.50 -12.55
CA LYS A 75 -12.91 -31.24 -11.26
C LYS A 75 -12.57 -29.85 -10.75
N THR A 76 -13.59 -29.20 -10.22
CA THR A 76 -13.44 -27.93 -9.53
C THR A 76 -12.82 -28.14 -8.14
N ILE A 77 -11.79 -27.36 -7.84
CA ILE A 77 -11.27 -27.21 -6.49
C ILE A 77 -11.93 -25.96 -5.90
N PRO A 78 -12.77 -26.07 -4.85
CA PRO A 78 -13.44 -24.91 -4.29
C PRO A 78 -12.45 -23.84 -3.83
N ALA A 79 -12.82 -22.57 -4.00
CA ALA A 79 -12.09 -21.43 -3.48
C ALA A 79 -11.77 -21.63 -1.98
N THR A 80 -10.56 -21.26 -1.57
CA THR A 80 -10.08 -21.52 -0.21
C THR A 80 -10.77 -20.66 0.84
N GLY A 81 -11.46 -19.60 0.41
CA GLY A 81 -11.91 -18.53 1.29
C GLY A 81 -10.75 -17.67 1.79
N HIS A 82 -11.09 -16.61 2.51
CA HIS A 82 -10.12 -15.78 3.21
C HIS A 82 -9.84 -16.35 4.61
N ASN A 83 -8.58 -16.30 5.03
CA ASN A 83 -8.17 -16.55 6.41
C ASN A 83 -7.70 -15.22 7.02
N PHE A 84 -8.43 -14.69 7.99
CA PHE A 84 -8.19 -13.35 8.53
C PHE A 84 -7.55 -13.36 9.91
N GLU A 85 -6.57 -12.49 10.11
CA GLU A 85 -5.96 -12.20 11.41
C GLU A 85 -5.95 -10.70 11.68
N GLN A 86 -6.19 -10.29 12.93
CA GLN A 86 -6.05 -8.89 13.34
C GLN A 86 -4.57 -8.49 13.32
N LYS A 87 -4.24 -7.43 12.57
CA LYS A 87 -2.86 -6.92 12.48
C LYS A 87 -2.85 -5.40 12.46
N VAL A 88 -1.78 -4.83 13.00
CA VAL A 88 -1.42 -3.43 12.76
C VAL A 88 -0.85 -3.33 11.35
N ILE A 89 -1.50 -2.53 10.51
CA ILE A 89 -1.16 -2.32 9.10
C ILE A 89 -0.17 -1.15 8.99
N LYS A 90 -0.40 -0.11 9.79
CA LYS A 90 0.47 1.05 9.92
C LYS A 90 0.58 1.43 11.38
N GLU A 91 1.79 1.49 11.91
CA GLU A 91 2.02 1.97 13.29
C GLU A 91 1.67 3.46 13.42
N ALA A 92 1.08 3.83 14.56
CA ALA A 92 0.85 5.24 14.88
C ALA A 92 2.16 5.93 15.29
N THR A 93 2.27 7.22 14.98
CA THR A 93 3.42 8.05 15.35
C THR A 93 2.99 9.20 16.26
N CYS A 94 3.91 10.08 16.64
CA CYS A 94 3.57 11.25 17.45
C CYS A 94 2.52 12.16 16.79
N THR A 95 2.50 12.24 15.46
CA THR A 95 1.67 13.19 14.70
C THR A 95 0.74 12.51 13.70
N GLU A 96 1.04 11.30 13.27
CA GLU A 96 0.23 10.56 12.31
C GLU A 96 -0.50 9.40 12.99
N ASN A 97 -1.77 9.24 12.65
CA ASN A 97 -2.52 8.05 13.02
C ASN A 97 -1.95 6.81 12.34
N GLY A 98 -2.03 5.68 13.04
CA GLY A 98 -1.85 4.34 12.51
C GLY A 98 -3.16 3.73 12.02
N GLU A 99 -3.08 2.48 11.58
CA GLU A 99 -4.20 1.69 11.06
C GLU A 99 -4.04 0.23 11.47
N GLU A 100 -5.12 -0.40 11.89
CA GLU A 100 -5.20 -1.85 12.10
C GLU A 100 -6.44 -2.43 11.41
N GLY A 101 -6.46 -3.74 11.23
CA GLY A 101 -7.61 -4.43 10.66
C GLY A 101 -7.39 -5.93 10.54
N LEU A 102 -8.39 -6.61 10.00
CA LEU A 102 -8.35 -8.03 9.70
C LEU A 102 -7.67 -8.24 8.35
N VAL A 103 -6.45 -8.73 8.34
CA VAL A 103 -5.62 -8.95 7.15
C VAL A 103 -5.68 -10.42 6.74
N CYS A 104 -5.92 -10.68 5.46
CA CYS A 104 -5.86 -12.03 4.91
C CYS A 104 -4.42 -12.57 4.99
N THR A 105 -4.24 -13.78 5.51
CA THR A 105 -2.92 -14.42 5.67
C THR A 105 -2.56 -15.37 4.54
N ASN A 106 -3.49 -15.62 3.62
CA ASN A 106 -3.22 -16.46 2.46
C ASN A 106 -2.19 -15.77 1.55
N GLU A 107 -1.18 -16.53 1.13
CA GLU A 107 -0.13 -16.09 0.21
C GLU A 107 -0.72 -15.48 -1.07
N GLY A 108 -0.28 -14.26 -1.42
CA GLY A 108 -0.75 -13.54 -2.60
C GLY A 108 -2.12 -12.87 -2.46
N CYS A 109 -2.65 -12.72 -1.25
CA CYS A 109 -3.92 -12.05 -0.99
C CYS A 109 -3.76 -10.84 -0.06
N ASP A 110 -3.95 -9.63 -0.60
CA ASP A 110 -3.80 -8.37 0.16
C ASP A 110 -5.13 -7.81 0.69
N VAL A 111 -6.17 -8.66 0.81
CA VAL A 111 -7.49 -8.21 1.29
C VAL A 111 -7.41 -7.89 2.77
N VAL A 112 -7.96 -6.71 3.12
CA VAL A 112 -8.10 -6.25 4.50
C VAL A 112 -9.54 -5.84 4.77
N LEU A 113 -10.11 -6.29 5.88
CA LEU A 113 -11.44 -5.93 6.36
C LEU A 113 -11.37 -5.18 7.69
N ASN A 114 -12.47 -4.52 8.04
CA ASN A 114 -12.68 -3.86 9.34
C ASN A 114 -11.53 -2.94 9.75
N LYS A 115 -11.05 -2.12 8.81
CA LYS A 115 -9.99 -1.15 9.08
C LYS A 115 -10.45 -0.14 10.13
N THR A 116 -9.63 0.04 11.15
CA THR A 116 -9.83 1.02 12.23
C THR A 116 -8.59 1.88 12.40
N THR A 117 -8.82 3.12 12.83
CA THR A 117 -7.76 4.11 13.06
C THR A 117 -7.15 3.91 14.44
N ILE A 118 -5.83 3.87 14.51
CA ILE A 118 -5.09 3.99 15.77
C ILE A 118 -4.68 5.46 15.92
N SER A 119 -5.20 6.15 16.93
CA SER A 119 -4.88 7.57 17.14
C SER A 119 -3.38 7.81 17.32
N ALA A 120 -2.89 8.92 16.76
CA ALA A 120 -1.53 9.39 16.97
C ALA A 120 -1.20 9.43 18.47
N THR A 121 0.03 9.03 18.83
CA THR A 121 0.42 8.87 20.23
C THR A 121 0.61 10.21 20.95
N GLY A 122 0.70 11.31 20.19
CA GLY A 122 1.10 12.62 20.70
C GLY A 122 2.58 12.69 21.04
N HIS A 123 3.03 13.91 21.39
CA HIS A 123 4.38 14.17 21.84
C HIS A 123 4.54 13.84 23.33
N LYS A 124 5.63 13.14 23.67
CA LYS A 124 6.06 12.88 25.05
C LYS A 124 7.24 13.78 25.36
N TYR A 125 6.95 14.95 25.90
CA TYR A 125 7.97 15.94 26.25
C TYR A 125 8.73 15.56 27.52
N GLY A 126 10.06 15.65 27.48
CA GLY A 126 10.91 15.56 28.65
C GLY A 126 10.98 16.88 29.43
N ASP A 127 11.92 16.96 30.38
CA ASP A 127 12.16 18.16 31.19
C ASP A 127 12.54 19.37 30.30
N PRO A 128 12.05 20.57 30.64
CA PRO A 128 12.37 21.76 29.87
C PRO A 128 13.83 22.19 30.10
N VAL A 129 14.49 22.59 29.02
CA VAL A 129 15.73 23.36 29.10
C VAL A 129 15.35 24.84 29.17
N VAL A 130 15.70 25.50 30.27
CA VAL A 130 15.33 26.89 30.54
C VAL A 130 16.54 27.80 30.40
N VAL A 131 16.35 28.91 29.70
CA VAL A 131 17.23 30.07 29.66
C VAL A 131 16.45 31.23 30.26
N GLU A 132 16.89 31.74 31.41
CA GLU A 132 16.19 32.81 32.12
C GLU A 132 16.22 34.14 31.33
N PRO A 133 15.15 34.95 31.39
CA PRO A 133 15.15 36.28 30.80
C PRO A 133 16.15 37.19 31.49
N THR A 134 16.69 38.14 30.74
CA THR A 134 17.51 39.24 31.27
C THR A 134 16.77 40.56 31.13
N CYS A 135 17.39 41.65 31.54
CA CYS A 135 16.84 43.01 31.39
C CYS A 135 16.56 43.39 29.93
N THR A 136 17.33 42.84 28.98
CA THR A 136 17.29 43.23 27.56
C THR A 136 16.96 42.06 26.63
N GLU A 137 17.07 40.82 27.10
CA GLU A 137 16.85 39.61 26.28
C GLU A 137 15.72 38.75 26.90
N ALA A 138 14.83 38.26 26.04
CA ALA A 138 13.80 37.32 26.43
C ALA A 138 14.41 35.97 26.83
N GLY A 139 13.82 35.33 27.85
CA GLY A 139 14.11 33.97 28.24
C GLY A 139 13.39 32.96 27.36
N THR A 140 13.82 31.71 27.39
CA THR A 140 13.18 30.60 26.66
C THR A 140 13.04 29.36 27.53
N SER A 141 11.98 28.60 27.32
CA SER A 141 11.79 27.26 27.88
C SER A 141 11.51 26.31 26.73
N THR A 142 12.43 25.38 26.49
CA THR A 142 12.34 24.42 25.39
C THR A 142 12.10 23.03 25.92
N LYS A 143 10.96 22.44 25.60
CA LYS A 143 10.67 21.02 25.80
C LYS A 143 10.98 20.25 24.52
N THR A 144 11.67 19.11 24.63
CA THR A 144 11.94 18.24 23.48
C THR A 144 11.22 16.91 23.66
N CYS A 145 10.47 16.49 22.63
CA CYS A 145 9.82 15.18 22.60
C CYS A 145 10.88 14.08 22.58
N THR A 146 10.84 13.16 23.53
CA THR A 146 11.83 12.08 23.65
C THR A 146 11.69 11.00 22.58
N VAL A 147 10.54 10.97 21.88
CA VAL A 147 10.23 9.98 20.85
C VAL A 147 10.65 10.46 19.46
N CYS A 148 10.34 11.72 19.10
CA CYS A 148 10.54 12.22 17.73
C CYS A 148 11.39 13.50 17.63
N GLY A 149 11.85 14.06 18.75
CA GLY A 149 12.69 15.26 18.76
C GLY A 149 11.96 16.58 18.47
N ASN A 150 10.64 16.56 18.26
CA ASN A 150 9.84 17.79 18.14
C ASN A 150 10.09 18.70 19.37
N LYS A 151 10.20 20.00 19.12
CA LYS A 151 10.48 21.00 20.15
C LYS A 151 9.28 21.90 20.33
N ASP A 152 8.86 22.03 21.58
CA ASP A 152 7.89 23.02 22.03
C ASP A 152 8.65 24.12 22.77
N VAL A 153 8.59 25.34 22.25
CA VAL A 153 9.39 26.49 22.73
C VAL A 153 8.43 27.57 23.19
N THR A 154 8.52 27.93 24.47
CA THR A 154 7.85 29.09 25.02
C THR A 154 8.87 30.19 25.32
N THR A 155 8.48 31.44 25.08
CA THR A 155 9.33 32.61 25.32
C THR A 155 8.79 33.40 26.50
N THR A 156 9.66 33.77 27.42
CA THR A 156 9.35 34.68 28.52
C THR A 156 9.92 36.06 28.15
N PRO A 157 9.14 37.14 28.14
CA PRO A 157 9.64 38.48 27.82
C PRO A 157 10.86 38.87 28.67
N ALA A 158 11.69 39.77 28.15
CA ALA A 158 12.74 40.41 28.95
C ALA A 158 12.10 41.06 30.19
N LEU A 159 12.86 41.14 31.28
CA LEU A 159 12.35 41.64 32.57
C LEU A 159 11.89 43.11 32.50
N ASP A 160 12.29 43.82 31.46
CA ASP A 160 12.08 45.24 31.20
C ASP A 160 12.58 46.12 32.35
N HIS A 161 12.81 47.39 32.03
CA HIS A 161 12.99 48.40 33.03
C HIS A 161 11.82 49.36 32.90
N ASP A 162 10.78 49.09 33.69
CA ASP A 162 9.65 50.00 33.86
C ASP A 162 10.14 51.24 34.62
N TRP A 163 10.81 52.14 33.90
CA TRP A 163 11.06 53.48 34.39
C TRP A 163 9.78 54.27 34.18
N GLU A 164 8.81 54.11 35.08
CA GLU A 164 7.72 55.08 35.18
C GLU A 164 8.38 56.42 35.53
N SER A 165 8.61 57.24 34.50
CA SER A 165 9.17 58.56 34.66
C SER A 165 8.15 59.38 35.43
N GLU A 166 8.36 59.56 36.74
CA GLU A 166 7.72 60.63 37.49
C GLU A 166 8.15 61.96 36.87
N LYS A 167 7.36 62.44 35.90
CA LYS A 167 7.36 63.85 35.52
C LYS A 167 6.77 64.64 36.67
N ASN A 168 7.61 64.95 37.65
CA ASN A 168 7.33 66.00 38.62
C ASN A 168 8.56 66.90 38.73
N SER A 169 8.62 67.92 37.88
CA SER A 169 9.42 69.14 38.06
C SER A 169 8.76 70.29 37.31
#